data_AF-A0A147B7Q2-F1
#
_entry.id   AF-A0A147B7Q2-F1
#
_cell.length_a   1.000
_cell.length_b   1.000
_cell.length_c   1.000
_cell.angle_alpha   90.00
_cell.angle_beta   90.00
_cell.angle_gamma   90.00
#
_symmetry.space_group_name_H-M   'P 1'
#
loop_
_entity.id
_entity.type
_entity.pdbx_description
1 polymer ?
#
loop_
_entity_poly.entity_id
_entity_poly.type
_entity_poly.pdbx_seq_one_letter_code
_entity_poly.pdbx_strand_id
1 'polypeptide(L)'
;RQSEKDDLSCLPVLQLSDVSPEITPTVLEHFKIGNTPVQSTVQPTNGVTYFRTVLSASHLPPEMKRMLPLFCEVATKMGTLDKHYRVQSQEAELKTGGLDASVHLVDHPSNPGSFEQGVLLSSHCLESNTESMFSLWKDIFLRLSMEDEERLSQLIQ
;
A
#
# COMPACT_ATOMS: atom_id res chain seq x y z
N ARG A 1 2.73 -36.38 39.96
CA ARG A 1 3.92 -35.93 39.18
C ARG A 1 3.49 -34.96 38.07
N GLN A 2 2.68 -33.95 38.37
CA GLN A 2 2.13 -33.07 37.33
C GLN A 2 2.01 -31.63 37.83
N SER A 3 2.99 -31.21 38.63
CA SER A 3 3.05 -29.88 39.26
C SER A 3 4.47 -29.51 39.73
N GLU A 4 5.52 -29.96 39.04
CA GLU A 4 6.86 -29.40 39.25
C GLU A 4 7.05 -28.24 38.27
N LYS A 5 7.48 -27.08 38.77
CA LYS A 5 7.87 -25.95 37.92
C LYS A 5 9.15 -26.35 37.19
N ASP A 6 9.07 -26.41 35.86
CA ASP A 6 10.23 -26.68 35.02
C ASP A 6 11.31 -25.61 35.23
N ASP A 7 12.57 -26.04 35.26
CA ASP A 7 13.71 -25.16 35.41
C ASP A 7 13.99 -24.40 34.10
N LEU A 8 13.67 -23.11 34.09
CA LEU A 8 13.85 -22.24 32.92
C LEU A 8 15.30 -21.78 32.74
N SER A 9 16.21 -22.08 33.68
CA SER A 9 17.64 -21.69 33.58
C SER A 9 18.41 -22.44 32.50
N CYS A 10 17.86 -23.56 32.01
CA CYS A 10 18.43 -24.33 30.90
C CYS A 10 18.18 -23.69 29.52
N LEU A 11 17.34 -22.64 29.46
CA LEU A 11 17.04 -21.93 28.22
C LEU A 11 17.98 -20.72 28.07
N PRO A 12 18.61 -20.51 26.89
CA PRO A 12 19.37 -19.30 26.63
C PRO A 12 18.44 -18.09 26.64
N VAL A 13 18.84 -17.02 27.34
CA VAL A 13 18.08 -15.77 27.49
C VAL A 13 18.95 -14.57 27.14
N LEU A 14 18.39 -13.68 26.30
CA LEU A 14 18.96 -12.36 26.07
C LEU A 14 18.70 -11.47 27.30
N GLN A 15 19.64 -10.59 27.58
CA GLN A 15 19.55 -9.58 28.62
C GLN A 15 19.14 -8.24 28.03
N LEU A 16 18.63 -7.32 28.87
CA LEU A 16 18.35 -5.95 28.43
C LEU A 16 19.62 -5.25 27.90
N SER A 17 20.79 -5.64 28.40
CA SER A 17 22.08 -5.16 27.90
C SER A 17 22.40 -5.56 26.45
N ASP A 18 21.71 -6.58 25.91
CA ASP A 18 21.88 -7.02 24.52
C ASP A 18 21.05 -6.16 23.55
N VAL A 19 20.18 -5.29 24.08
CA VAL A 19 19.35 -4.37 23.29
C VAL A 19 20.11 -3.05 23.13
N SER A 20 20.34 -2.66 21.88
CA SER A 20 20.88 -1.33 21.57
C SER A 20 19.96 -0.24 22.14
N PRO A 21 20.48 0.74 22.90
CA PRO A 21 19.67 1.85 23.41
C PRO A 21 19.23 2.81 22.30
N GLU A 22 19.91 2.76 21.15
CA GLU A 22 19.67 3.63 20.01
C GLU A 22 19.18 2.84 18.79
N ILE A 23 18.24 3.43 18.07
CA ILE A 23 17.74 2.94 16.78
C ILE A 23 18.49 3.68 15.69
N THR A 24 18.98 2.95 14.68
CA THR A 24 19.59 3.57 13.50
C THR A 24 18.50 4.25 12.66
N PRO A 25 18.55 5.57 12.45
CA PRO A 25 17.53 6.27 11.68
C PRO A 25 17.66 5.95 10.18
N THR A 26 16.51 5.76 9.51
CA THR A 26 16.48 5.66 8.05
C THR A 26 16.64 7.05 7.43
N VAL A 27 17.63 7.22 6.56
CA VAL A 27 17.82 8.46 5.82
C VAL A 27 16.74 8.56 4.73
N LEU A 28 15.98 9.65 4.76
CA LEU A 28 14.94 9.97 3.79
C LEU A 28 15.32 11.25 3.04
N GLU A 29 15.14 11.24 1.73
CA GLU A 29 15.18 12.44 0.90
C GLU A 29 13.76 12.98 0.71
N HIS A 30 13.58 14.27 0.96
CA HIS A 30 12.31 14.96 0.80
C HIS A 30 12.43 15.98 -0.33
N PHE A 31 11.51 15.90 -1.28
CA PHE A 31 11.40 16.86 -2.37
C PHE A 31 9.94 17.03 -2.80
N LYS A 32 9.69 17.89 -3.79
CA LYS A 32 8.35 18.14 -4.34
C LYS A 32 8.35 17.91 -5.84
N ILE A 33 7.32 17.23 -6.33
CA ILE A 33 6.98 17.19 -7.75
C ILE A 33 5.72 18.03 -7.92
N GLY A 34 5.86 19.22 -8.51
CA GLY A 34 4.80 20.22 -8.49
C GLY A 34 4.44 20.61 -7.04
N ASN A 35 3.18 20.40 -6.66
CA ASN A 35 2.69 20.66 -5.30
C ASN A 35 2.64 19.40 -4.42
N THR A 36 3.04 18.23 -4.94
CA THR A 36 2.96 16.96 -4.22
C THR A 36 4.28 16.70 -3.47
N PRO A 37 4.26 16.53 -2.13
CA PRO A 37 5.43 16.13 -1.37
C PRO A 37 5.80 14.67 -1.69
N VAL A 38 7.08 14.41 -1.88
CA VAL A 38 7.61 13.08 -2.18
C VAL A 38 8.69 12.75 -1.16
N GLN A 39 8.66 11.51 -0.69
CA GLN A 39 9.68 10.90 0.15
C GLN A 39 10.36 9.79 -0.64
N SER A 40 11.68 9.79 -0.66
CA SER A 40 12.49 8.75 -1.30
C SER A 40 13.55 8.24 -0.34
N THR A 41 13.90 6.97 -0.45
CA THR A 41 15.02 6.38 0.28
C THR A 41 15.66 5.29 -0.55
N VAL A 42 16.98 5.33 -0.65
CA VAL A 42 17.76 4.30 -1.33
C VAL A 42 18.07 3.20 -0.32
N GLN A 43 17.60 1.99 -0.60
CA GLN A 43 17.77 0.81 0.25
C GLN A 43 18.28 -0.37 -0.59
N PRO A 44 18.97 -1.37 0.00
CA PRO A 44 19.41 -2.57 -0.71
C PRO A 44 18.22 -3.51 -0.99
N THR A 45 17.32 -3.09 -1.89
CA THR A 45 16.06 -3.77 -2.22
C THR A 45 16.21 -4.93 -3.21
N ASN A 46 17.44 -5.27 -3.60
CA ASN A 46 17.74 -6.31 -4.60
C ASN A 46 17.06 -6.06 -5.97
N GLY A 47 17.12 -4.82 -6.46
CA GLY A 47 16.60 -4.43 -7.77
C GLY A 47 15.08 -4.23 -7.83
N VAL A 48 14.41 -4.13 -6.67
CA VAL A 48 12.97 -3.88 -6.56
C VAL A 48 12.71 -2.41 -6.20
N THR A 49 11.83 -1.76 -6.96
CA THR A 49 11.32 -0.43 -6.67
C THR A 49 9.95 -0.54 -6.01
N TYR A 50 9.77 0.17 -4.89
CA TYR A 50 8.51 0.24 -4.16
C TYR A 50 7.89 1.63 -4.30
N PHE A 51 6.60 1.67 -4.60
CA PHE A 51 5.84 2.90 -4.70
C PHE A 51 4.64 2.86 -3.76
N ARG A 52 4.43 3.95 -3.03
CA ARG A 52 3.26 4.16 -2.18
C ARG A 52 2.80 5.59 -2.29
N THR A 53 1.49 5.80 -2.30
CA THR A 53 0.90 7.14 -2.24
C THR A 53 -0.38 7.10 -1.42
N VAL A 54 -0.63 8.16 -0.66
CA VAL A 54 -1.89 8.35 0.08
C VAL A 54 -2.70 9.42 -0.63
N LEU A 55 -3.91 9.05 -1.07
CA LEU A 55 -4.89 9.98 -1.61
C LEU A 55 -5.80 10.42 -0.46
N SER A 56 -5.77 11.71 -0.12
CA SER A 56 -6.61 12.22 0.98
C SER A 56 -8.09 12.07 0.65
N ALA A 57 -8.84 11.42 1.53
CA ALA A 57 -10.29 11.26 1.44
C ALA A 57 -11.04 12.23 2.37
N SER A 58 -10.33 13.16 3.00
CA SER A 58 -10.86 14.10 3.98
C SER A 58 -12.04 14.93 3.44
N HIS A 59 -11.93 15.36 2.18
CA HIS A 59 -12.88 16.21 1.47
C HIS A 59 -14.13 15.48 0.92
N LEU A 60 -14.16 14.14 0.97
CA LEU A 60 -15.29 13.38 0.44
C LEU A 60 -16.53 13.47 1.36
N PRO A 61 -17.75 13.41 0.84
CA PRO A 61 -18.95 13.31 1.66
C PRO A 61 -19.04 11.95 2.37
N PRO A 62 -19.76 11.84 3.51
CA PRO A 62 -19.84 10.61 4.30
C PRO A 62 -20.31 9.37 3.53
N GLU A 63 -21.23 9.56 2.57
CA GLU A 63 -21.74 8.48 1.73
C GLU A 63 -20.66 7.89 0.81
N MET A 64 -19.80 8.73 0.22
CA MET A 64 -18.66 8.27 -0.58
C MET A 64 -17.60 7.61 0.30
N LYS A 65 -17.38 8.12 1.52
CA LYS A 65 -16.45 7.49 2.48
C LYS A 65 -16.84 6.04 2.80
N ARG A 66 -18.14 5.76 2.94
CA ARG A 66 -18.65 4.39 3.15
C ARG A 66 -18.35 3.44 1.98
N MET A 67 -18.21 3.98 0.77
CA MET A 67 -17.91 3.20 -0.44
C MET A 67 -16.41 2.98 -0.67
N LEU A 68 -15.52 3.65 0.08
CA LEU A 68 -14.08 3.53 -0.11
C LEU A 68 -13.54 2.09 -0.01
N PRO A 69 -13.96 1.25 0.97
CA PRO A 69 -13.48 -0.13 1.03
C PRO A 69 -13.79 -0.91 -0.26
N LEU A 70 -15.04 -0.79 -0.74
CA LEU A 70 -15.47 -1.45 -1.97
C LEU A 70 -14.69 -0.92 -3.18
N PHE A 71 -14.55 0.40 -3.29
CA PHE A 71 -13.77 1.02 -4.35
C PHE A 71 -12.33 0.50 -4.37
N CYS A 72 -11.67 0.45 -3.21
CA CYS A 72 -10.30 -0.05 -3.10
C CYS A 72 -10.18 -1.52 -3.55
N GLU A 73 -11.16 -2.35 -3.20
CA GLU A 73 -11.16 -3.76 -3.56
C GLU A 73 -11.27 -4.02 -5.07
N VAL A 74 -12.00 -3.16 -5.79
CA VAL A 74 -12.30 -3.35 -7.21
C VAL A 74 -11.42 -2.50 -8.14
N ALA A 75 -10.93 -1.34 -7.70
CA ALA A 75 -10.29 -0.35 -8.58
C ALA A 75 -9.10 -0.88 -9.38
N THR A 76 -8.29 -1.79 -8.83
CA THR A 76 -7.14 -2.38 -9.53
C THR A 76 -7.48 -3.69 -10.27
N LYS A 77 -8.71 -4.19 -10.14
CA LYS A 77 -9.19 -5.45 -10.72
C LYS A 77 -10.20 -5.26 -11.85
N MET A 78 -10.60 -4.01 -12.10
CA MET A 78 -11.48 -3.59 -13.19
C MET A 78 -10.68 -3.19 -14.43
N GLY A 79 -11.39 -3.05 -15.55
CA GLY A 79 -10.81 -2.56 -16.80
C GLY A 79 -10.65 -1.03 -16.81
N THR A 80 -9.99 -0.54 -17.85
CA THR A 80 -9.97 0.87 -18.20
C THR A 80 -10.82 1.11 -19.45
N LEU A 81 -11.06 2.37 -19.81
CA LEU A 81 -11.82 2.73 -21.01
C LEU A 81 -11.26 2.10 -22.29
N ASP A 82 -9.96 1.79 -22.36
CA ASP A 82 -9.33 1.17 -23.54
C ASP A 82 -9.01 -0.31 -23.38
N LYS A 83 -9.00 -0.83 -22.14
CA LYS A 83 -8.53 -2.18 -21.85
C LYS A 83 -9.55 -2.95 -21.03
N HIS A 84 -9.93 -4.12 -21.54
CA HIS A 84 -10.71 -5.08 -20.78
C HIS A 84 -9.93 -5.57 -19.54
N TYR A 85 -10.64 -5.87 -18.43
CA TYR A 85 -10.02 -6.19 -17.14
C TYR A 85 -8.98 -7.32 -17.21
N ARG A 86 -9.19 -8.30 -18.10
CA ARG A 86 -8.24 -9.42 -18.32
C ARG A 86 -6.89 -8.95 -18.85
N VAL A 87 -6.90 -8.02 -19.80
CA VAL A 87 -5.67 -7.46 -20.39
C VAL A 87 -4.96 -6.61 -19.34
N GLN A 88 -5.71 -5.76 -18.63
CA GLN A 88 -5.17 -4.95 -17.54
C GLN A 88 -4.51 -5.83 -16.46
N SER A 89 -5.17 -6.90 -16.03
CA SER A 89 -4.66 -7.84 -15.03
C SER A 89 -3.38 -8.53 -15.52
N GLN A 90 -3.36 -8.98 -16.78
CA GLN A 90 -2.19 -9.64 -17.38
C GLN A 90 -0.99 -8.69 -17.47
N GLU A 91 -1.21 -7.43 -17.88
CA GLU A 91 -0.14 -6.43 -17.92
C GLU A 91 0.39 -6.11 -16.52
N ALA A 92 -0.49 -5.98 -15.52
CA ALA A 92 -0.11 -5.74 -14.14
C ALA A 92 0.75 -6.87 -13.58
N GLU A 93 0.38 -8.13 -13.83
CA GLU A 93 1.14 -9.31 -13.39
C GLU A 93 2.49 -9.45 -14.14
N LEU A 94 2.52 -9.11 -15.43
CA LEU A 94 3.75 -9.19 -16.23
C LEU A 94 4.78 -8.11 -15.83
N LYS A 95 4.31 -6.91 -15.44
CA LYS A 95 5.17 -5.75 -15.23
C LYS A 95 5.44 -5.44 -13.76
N THR A 96 4.59 -5.90 -12.85
CA THR A 96 4.64 -5.54 -11.43
C THR A 96 4.47 -6.78 -10.55
N GLY A 97 4.86 -6.68 -9.29
CA GLY A 97 4.52 -7.68 -8.27
C GLY A 97 3.14 -7.46 -7.63
N GLY A 98 2.35 -6.52 -8.15
CA GLY A 98 1.01 -6.19 -7.67
C GLY A 98 0.73 -4.69 -7.66
N LEU A 99 -0.54 -4.35 -7.90
CA LEU A 99 -1.13 -3.03 -7.74
C LEU A 99 -2.24 -3.15 -6.70
N ASP A 100 -2.08 -2.52 -5.55
CA ASP A 100 -3.00 -2.62 -4.42
C ASP A 100 -3.56 -1.24 -4.06
N ALA A 101 -4.82 -1.22 -3.67
CA ALA A 101 -5.50 -0.08 -3.09
C ALA A 101 -6.17 -0.52 -1.79
N SER A 102 -6.00 0.26 -0.73
CA SER A 102 -6.58 -0.02 0.57
C SER A 102 -7.01 1.27 1.28
N VAL A 103 -7.95 1.14 2.22
CA VAL A 103 -8.35 2.27 3.06
C VAL A 103 -7.22 2.61 4.02
N HIS A 104 -6.84 3.89 4.06
CA HIS A 104 -5.85 4.43 4.97
C HIS A 104 -6.55 5.20 6.08
N LEU A 105 -6.36 4.77 7.32
CA LEU A 105 -6.85 5.46 8.51
C LEU A 105 -5.77 5.38 9.59
N VAL A 106 -5.18 6.52 9.94
CA VAL A 106 -4.07 6.59 10.90
C VAL A 106 -4.29 7.72 11.87
N ASP A 107 -4.28 7.41 13.17
CA ASP A 107 -4.39 8.41 14.22
C ASP A 107 -3.13 9.26 14.34
N HIS A 108 -3.30 10.53 14.69
CA HIS A 108 -2.17 11.41 14.94
C HIS A 108 -1.48 11.01 16.27
N PRO A 109 -0.16 10.74 16.26
CA PRO A 109 0.53 10.13 17.41
C PRO A 109 0.53 11.02 18.68
N SER A 110 0.40 12.33 18.51
CA SER A 110 0.46 13.30 19.62
C SER A 110 -0.83 14.09 19.83
N ASN A 111 -1.88 13.88 19.02
CA ASN A 111 -3.09 14.68 19.07
C ASN A 111 -4.33 13.77 19.09
N PRO A 112 -4.82 13.40 20.29
CA PRO A 112 -5.98 12.53 20.43
C PRO A 112 -7.21 13.08 19.68
N GLY A 113 -7.85 12.22 18.89
CA GLY A 113 -9.04 12.58 18.10
C GLY A 113 -8.74 13.21 16.73
N SER A 114 -7.47 13.48 16.40
CA SER A 114 -7.05 13.82 15.04
C SER A 114 -6.55 12.58 14.32
N PHE A 115 -6.92 12.42 13.05
CA PHE A 115 -6.53 11.29 12.22
C PHE A 115 -6.37 11.72 10.76
N GLU A 116 -5.51 11.00 10.03
CA GLU A 116 -5.42 11.02 8.58
C GLU A 116 -6.34 9.95 8.00
N GLN A 117 -7.11 10.30 6.98
CA GLN A 117 -7.96 9.38 6.25
C GLN A 117 -7.77 9.51 4.74
N GLY A 118 -7.68 8.38 4.06
CA GLY A 118 -7.39 8.34 2.64
C GLY A 118 -7.50 6.97 2.01
N VAL A 119 -7.00 6.87 0.80
CA VAL A 119 -6.74 5.61 0.09
C VAL A 119 -5.24 5.47 -0.06
N LEU A 120 -4.68 4.39 0.47
CA LEU A 120 -3.29 4.00 0.25
C LEU A 120 -3.24 3.18 -1.04
N LEU A 121 -2.50 3.68 -2.02
CA LEU A 121 -2.11 2.90 -3.18
C LEU A 121 -0.70 2.39 -2.98
N SER A 122 -0.46 1.13 -3.29
CA SER A 122 0.86 0.52 -3.17
C SER A 122 1.18 -0.42 -4.31
N SER A 123 2.43 -0.41 -4.74
CA SER A 123 2.91 -1.31 -5.77
C SER A 123 4.41 -1.53 -5.66
N HIS A 124 4.89 -2.57 -6.34
CA HIS A 124 6.31 -2.82 -6.46
C HIS A 124 6.61 -3.50 -7.80
N CYS A 125 7.81 -3.29 -8.32
CA CYS A 125 8.25 -3.89 -9.57
C CYS A 125 9.77 -4.00 -9.62
N LEU A 126 10.29 -4.77 -10.57
CA LEU A 126 11.72 -4.71 -10.91
C LEU A 126 12.06 -3.32 -11.44
N GLU A 127 13.26 -2.83 -11.16
CA GLU A 127 13.72 -1.49 -11.55
C GLU A 127 13.51 -1.18 -13.04
N SER A 128 13.73 -2.18 -13.91
CA SER A 128 13.51 -2.07 -15.37
C SER A 128 12.05 -1.84 -15.78
N ASN A 129 11.09 -2.12 -14.90
CA ASN A 129 9.65 -1.98 -15.16
C ASN A 129 9.04 -0.73 -14.49
N THR A 130 9.84 0.12 -13.86
CA THR A 130 9.35 1.30 -13.13
C THR A 130 8.44 2.20 -13.98
N GLU A 131 8.86 2.51 -15.21
CA GLU A 131 8.03 3.30 -16.14
C GLU A 131 6.70 2.60 -16.49
N SER A 132 6.74 1.28 -16.68
CA SER A 132 5.52 0.48 -16.95
C SER A 132 4.56 0.49 -15.76
N MET A 133 5.09 0.37 -14.54
CA MET A 133 4.30 0.44 -13.31
C MET A 133 3.57 1.79 -13.19
N PHE A 134 4.28 2.91 -13.42
CA PHE A 134 3.65 4.23 -13.41
C PHE A 134 2.66 4.45 -14.56
N SER A 135 2.91 3.85 -15.74
CA SER A 135 1.93 3.85 -16.83
C SER A 135 0.63 3.14 -16.45
N LEU A 136 0.71 1.99 -15.76
CA LEU A 136 -0.46 1.26 -15.28
C LEU A 136 -1.24 2.08 -14.25
N TRP A 137 -0.55 2.74 -13.31
CA TRP A 137 -1.20 3.67 -12.38
C TRP A 137 -1.88 4.81 -13.13
N LYS A 138 -1.20 5.44 -14.10
CA LYS A 138 -1.79 6.51 -14.90
C LYS A 138 -3.07 6.08 -15.62
N ASP A 139 -3.08 4.88 -16.21
CA ASP A 139 -4.25 4.31 -16.88
C ASP A 139 -5.41 4.14 -15.89
N ILE A 140 -5.15 3.59 -14.70
CA ILE A 140 -6.16 3.43 -13.64
C ILE A 140 -6.69 4.80 -13.18
N PHE A 141 -5.83 5.76 -12.89
CA PHE A 141 -6.24 7.07 -12.36
C PHE A 141 -7.09 7.88 -13.34
N LEU A 142 -6.77 7.82 -14.63
CA LEU A 142 -7.38 8.69 -15.63
C LEU A 142 -8.52 8.01 -16.40
N ARG A 143 -8.55 6.66 -16.43
CA ARG A 143 -9.39 5.91 -17.37
C ARG A 143 -10.05 4.67 -16.76
N LEU A 144 -10.07 4.50 -15.44
CA LEU A 144 -10.82 3.42 -14.78
C LEU A 144 -12.28 3.40 -15.26
N SER A 145 -12.77 2.23 -15.67
CA SER A 145 -14.16 2.02 -16.05
C SER A 145 -14.87 1.09 -15.07
N MET A 146 -16.07 1.49 -14.63
CA MET A 146 -16.95 0.71 -13.76
C MET A 146 -18.19 0.20 -14.50
N GLU A 147 -18.18 0.23 -15.84
CA GLU A 147 -19.34 -0.13 -16.67
C GLU A 147 -19.53 -1.65 -16.84
N ASP A 148 -18.50 -2.46 -16.54
CA ASP A 148 -18.58 -3.92 -16.58
C ASP A 148 -19.28 -4.45 -15.32
N GLU A 149 -20.62 -4.43 -15.34
CA GLU A 149 -21.47 -4.86 -14.23
C GLU A 149 -21.30 -6.35 -13.90
N GLU A 150 -21.01 -7.20 -14.89
CA GLU A 150 -20.79 -8.64 -14.68
C GLU A 150 -19.50 -8.85 -13.87
N ARG A 151 -18.40 -8.21 -14.29
CA ARG A 151 -17.14 -8.26 -13.54
C ARG A 151 -17.28 -7.67 -12.15
N LEU A 152 -17.96 -6.52 -12.03
CA LEU A 152 -18.19 -5.88 -10.75
C LEU A 152 -18.96 -6.82 -9.81
N SER A 153 -20.01 -7.47 -10.29
CA SER A 153 -20.79 -8.45 -9.51
C SER A 153 -19.94 -9.63 -9.05
N GLN A 154 -19.03 -10.13 -9.89
CA GLN A 154 -18.08 -11.20 -9.54
C GLN A 154 -17.07 -10.80 -8.46
N LEU A 155 -16.76 -9.51 -8.32
CA LEU A 155 -15.79 -9.01 -7.34
C LEU A 155 -16.42 -8.70 -5.98
N ILE A 156 -17.74 -8.54 -5.92
CA ILE A 156 -18.48 -8.15 -4.70
C ILE A 156 -19.12 -9.37 -4.02
N GLN A 157 -19.25 -10.50 -4.72
CA GLN A 157 -19.75 -11.77 -4.18
C GLN A 157 -18.68 -12.54 -3.40
#